data_AF-A0A9P6B657-F1
#
_entry.id   AF-A0A9P6B657-F1
#
_cell.length_a   1.000
_cell.length_b   1.000
_cell.length_c   1.000
_cell.angle_alpha   90.00
_cell.angle_beta   90.00
_cell.angle_gamma   90.00
#
_symmetry.space_group_name_H-M   'P 1'
#
loop_
_entity.id
_entity.type
_entity.pdbx_description
1 polymer ?
#
loop_
_entity_poly.entity_id
_entity_poly.type
_entity_poly.pdbx_seq_one_letter_code
_entity_poly.pdbx_strand_id
1 'polypeptide(L)'
;MPEDVVKWFQANLQYNVPGGKLNRGLSVVDTVEIILRRPLEEEEYKRAAILGWCVEMMQGLFLVADDMMDHSLTRRGQPCWYQVVGMVAVNDTGCIEAAIYFLLRKYFRSEPWYIDVVEHFLETTFKTCMGQMVDLMTAPEDRLDISQFSLERHRITVIYKTSWYSFYLPVACAARFCGIVDPSTYSLAQSILLPLGEYFQVQDDFLDAYAHPDVLGKIGTDIRDNKNTWLINKALEICSPDQRALLEANYGRKDPEAEARVKAVYDSLDLPERYREYERRAHAHIVGLVNGIPNTGELRPEVFMAFLRKIFGRTM
;
A
#
# COMPACT_ATOMS: atom_id res chain seq x y z
N MET A 1 11.22 21.15 -24.59
CA MET A 1 9.86 20.56 -24.55
C MET A 1 8.87 21.66 -24.87
N PRO A 2 7.82 21.39 -25.67
CA PRO A 2 6.69 22.30 -25.83
C PRO A 2 6.06 22.70 -24.48
N GLU A 3 5.56 23.92 -24.37
CA GLU A 3 5.06 24.47 -23.09
C GLU A 3 3.81 23.74 -22.58
N ASP A 4 2.91 23.36 -23.49
CA ASP A 4 1.73 22.55 -23.22
C ASP A 4 2.09 21.18 -22.64
N VAL A 5 3.15 20.53 -23.14
CA VAL A 5 3.64 19.26 -22.62
C VAL A 5 4.21 19.42 -21.19
N VAL A 6 4.92 20.53 -20.93
CA VAL A 6 5.41 20.82 -19.56
C VAL A 6 4.25 21.04 -18.59
N LYS A 7 3.23 21.81 -19.00
CA LYS A 7 2.02 22.04 -18.20
C LYS A 7 1.24 20.75 -17.95
N TRP A 8 1.15 19.87 -18.95
CA TRP A 8 0.51 18.57 -18.80
C TRP A 8 1.22 17.72 -17.74
N PHE A 9 2.54 17.60 -17.83
CA PHE A 9 3.31 16.82 -16.86
C PHE A 9 3.21 17.39 -15.43
N GLN A 10 3.19 18.72 -15.30
CA GLN A 10 2.91 19.37 -14.02
C GLN A 10 1.53 19.01 -13.48
N ALA A 11 0.49 19.04 -14.32
CA ALA A 11 -0.86 18.66 -13.92
C ALA A 11 -0.93 17.19 -13.48
N ASN A 12 -0.32 16.27 -14.23
CA ASN A 12 -0.22 14.86 -13.88
C ASN A 12 0.41 14.67 -12.48
N LEU A 13 1.55 15.32 -12.20
CA LEU A 13 2.17 15.25 -10.87
C LEU A 13 1.30 15.85 -9.76
N GLN A 14 0.75 17.05 -9.96
CA GLN A 14 -0.04 17.76 -8.95
C GLN A 14 -1.38 17.08 -8.66
N TYR A 15 -1.94 16.36 -9.63
CA TYR A 15 -3.18 15.63 -9.46
C TYR A 15 -2.98 14.30 -8.72
N ASN A 16 -1.92 13.56 -9.08
CA ASN A 16 -1.76 12.16 -8.68
C ASN A 16 -0.88 11.94 -7.44
N VAL A 17 0.06 12.85 -7.15
CA VAL A 17 1.03 12.63 -6.06
C VAL A 17 0.55 13.25 -4.73
N PRO A 18 0.10 14.51 -4.67
CA PRO A 18 -0.48 15.13 -3.46
C PRO A 18 -1.92 14.65 -3.14
N GLY A 19 -2.46 15.13 -2.02
CA GLY A 19 -3.86 14.90 -1.61
C GLY A 19 -4.12 13.60 -0.82
N GLY A 20 -3.10 12.75 -0.68
CA GLY A 20 -3.09 11.67 0.31
C GLY A 20 -2.58 12.12 1.67
N LYS A 21 -2.46 11.18 2.61
CA LYS A 21 -1.88 11.41 3.95
C LYS A 21 -0.36 11.63 3.94
N LEU A 22 0.29 11.35 2.81
CA LEU A 22 1.76 11.40 2.62
C LEU A 22 2.54 10.57 3.64
N ASN A 23 1.91 9.53 4.22
CA ASN A 23 2.50 8.74 5.28
C ASN A 23 3.81 8.06 4.85
N ARG A 24 3.95 7.65 3.58
CA ARG A 24 5.14 6.92 3.10
C ARG A 24 6.31 7.88 2.96
N GLY A 25 6.08 9.05 2.36
CA GLY A 25 7.08 10.09 2.20
C GLY A 25 7.51 10.70 3.54
N LEU A 26 6.55 11.01 4.42
CA LEU A 26 6.83 11.49 5.77
C LEU A 26 7.60 10.45 6.59
N SER A 27 7.30 9.16 6.42
CA SER A 27 8.05 8.10 7.11
C SER A 27 9.53 8.05 6.72
N VAL A 28 9.93 8.49 5.51
CA VAL A 28 11.36 8.63 5.19
C VAL A 28 12.01 9.66 6.11
N VAL A 29 11.40 10.85 6.21
CA VAL A 29 11.90 11.95 7.04
C VAL A 29 11.91 11.56 8.52
N ASP A 30 10.79 11.05 9.03
CA ASP A 30 10.65 10.59 10.41
C ASP A 30 11.73 9.55 10.76
N THR A 31 11.99 8.60 9.84
CA THR A 31 12.98 7.54 10.06
C THR A 31 14.40 8.08 10.11
N VAL A 32 14.77 9.02 9.23
CA VAL A 32 16.09 9.67 9.26
C VAL A 32 16.29 10.39 10.60
N GLU A 33 15.30 11.17 11.05
CA GLU A 33 15.37 11.89 12.32
C GLU A 33 15.52 10.95 13.53
N ILE A 34 14.76 9.85 13.53
CA ILE A 34 14.81 8.83 14.60
C ILE A 34 16.18 8.14 14.66
N ILE A 35 16.77 7.81 13.50
CA ILE A 35 18.10 7.17 13.42
C ILE A 35 19.18 8.14 13.91
N LEU A 36 19.15 9.40 13.45
CA LEU A 36 20.15 10.41 13.82
C LEU A 36 20.02 10.91 15.26
N ARG A 37 18.87 10.71 15.91
CA ARG A 37 18.57 11.14 17.29
C ARG A 37 18.71 12.64 17.52
N ARG A 38 18.46 13.42 16.47
CA ARG A 38 18.45 14.88 16.50
C ARG A 38 17.55 15.40 15.38
N PRO A 39 17.02 16.62 15.51
CA PRO A 39 16.37 17.30 14.39
C PRO A 39 17.29 17.35 13.17
N LEU A 40 16.68 17.27 11.99
CA LEU A 40 17.38 17.41 10.72
C LEU A 40 17.77 18.86 10.46
N GLU A 41 18.99 19.06 9.95
CA GLU A 41 19.37 20.35 9.38
C GLU A 41 18.57 20.62 8.10
N GLU A 42 18.49 21.88 7.67
CA GLU A 42 17.65 22.29 6.54
C GLU A 42 17.95 21.50 5.26
N GLU A 43 19.23 21.30 4.94
CA GLU A 43 19.63 20.54 3.76
C GLU A 43 19.41 19.03 3.94
N GLU A 44 19.59 18.49 5.15
CA GLU A 44 19.27 17.08 5.43
C GLU A 44 17.77 16.81 5.28
N TYR A 45 16.93 17.68 5.85
CA TYR A 45 15.48 17.62 5.74
C TYR A 45 15.06 17.66 4.27
N LYS A 46 15.55 18.64 3.51
CA LYS A 46 15.22 18.80 2.09
C LYS A 46 15.59 17.56 1.28
N ARG A 47 16.77 16.98 1.51
CA ARG A 47 17.20 15.76 0.82
C ARG A 47 16.38 14.54 1.23
N ALA A 48 16.13 14.34 2.53
CA ALA A 48 15.25 13.28 3.01
C ALA A 48 13.82 13.43 2.46
N ALA A 49 13.30 14.65 2.38
CA ALA A 49 11.99 14.95 1.82
C ALA A 49 11.94 14.67 0.31
N ILE A 50 12.99 14.98 -0.46
CA ILE A 50 13.07 14.60 -1.89
C ILE A 50 12.99 13.08 -2.06
N LEU A 51 13.69 12.33 -1.21
CA LEU A 51 13.63 10.87 -1.20
C LEU A 51 12.22 10.38 -0.81
N GLY A 52 11.59 11.01 0.18
CA GLY A 52 10.19 10.77 0.54
C GLY A 52 9.20 11.04 -0.61
N TRP A 53 9.39 12.13 -1.35
CA TRP A 53 8.58 12.44 -2.53
C TRP A 53 8.77 11.41 -3.65
N CYS A 54 9.96 10.84 -3.81
CA CYS A 54 10.17 9.72 -4.75
C CYS A 54 9.31 8.51 -4.38
N VAL A 55 9.15 8.20 -3.09
CA VAL A 55 8.26 7.13 -2.62
C VAL A 55 6.78 7.48 -2.84
N GLU A 56 6.37 8.73 -2.59
CA GLU A 56 5.00 9.18 -2.87
C GLU A 56 4.68 9.18 -4.38
N MET A 57 5.65 9.50 -5.23
CA MET A 57 5.53 9.39 -6.69
C MET A 57 5.36 7.92 -7.13
N MET A 58 6.11 6.99 -6.52
CA MET A 58 5.91 5.56 -6.74
C MET A 58 4.50 5.12 -6.33
N GLN A 59 3.99 5.59 -5.20
CA GLN A 59 2.59 5.31 -4.86
C GLN A 59 1.64 5.92 -5.90
N GLY A 60 1.85 7.18 -6.28
CA GLY A 60 1.00 7.90 -7.22
C GLY A 60 0.86 7.18 -8.56
N LEU A 61 1.96 6.71 -9.15
CA LEU A 61 1.90 5.97 -10.41
C LEU A 61 1.18 4.63 -10.26
N PHE A 62 1.38 3.92 -9.14
CA PHE A 62 0.69 2.65 -8.90
C PHE A 62 -0.82 2.85 -8.73
N LEU A 63 -1.25 3.93 -8.05
CA LEU A 63 -2.67 4.25 -7.92
C LEU A 63 -3.30 4.60 -9.27
N VAL A 64 -2.62 5.36 -10.13
CA VAL A 64 -3.13 5.66 -11.48
C VAL A 64 -3.27 4.39 -12.30
N ALA A 65 -2.29 3.48 -12.24
CA ALA A 65 -2.35 2.20 -12.93
C ALA A 65 -3.46 1.30 -12.39
N ASP A 66 -3.55 1.14 -11.07
CA ASP A 66 -4.55 0.34 -10.35
C ASP A 66 -5.97 0.86 -10.63
N ASP A 67 -6.19 2.17 -10.59
CA ASP A 67 -7.49 2.77 -10.89
C ASP A 67 -7.96 2.45 -12.32
N MET A 68 -7.04 2.36 -13.30
CA MET A 68 -7.36 1.94 -14.66
C MET A 68 -7.70 0.45 -14.75
N MET A 69 -6.91 -0.39 -14.07
CA MET A 69 -7.07 -1.86 -14.09
C MET A 69 -8.36 -2.30 -13.37
N ASP A 70 -8.75 -1.59 -12.32
CA ASP A 70 -9.92 -1.88 -11.50
C ASP A 70 -11.15 -1.06 -11.91
N HIS A 71 -11.06 -0.27 -12.99
CA HIS A 71 -12.14 0.62 -13.44
C HIS A 71 -12.71 1.53 -12.33
N SER A 72 -11.84 1.99 -11.42
CA SER A 72 -12.22 2.83 -10.28
C SER A 72 -12.74 4.19 -10.73
N LEU A 73 -13.72 4.73 -10.00
CA LEU A 73 -14.34 6.03 -10.34
C LEU A 73 -13.68 7.22 -9.64
N THR A 74 -13.31 7.05 -8.37
CA THR A 74 -12.80 8.13 -7.51
C THR A 74 -11.61 7.69 -6.69
N ARG A 75 -10.64 8.60 -6.51
CA ARG A 75 -9.46 8.43 -5.67
C ARG A 75 -9.16 9.74 -4.95
N ARG A 76 -8.95 9.70 -3.63
CA ARG A 76 -8.63 10.89 -2.80
C ARG A 76 -9.68 12.01 -2.94
N GLY A 77 -10.97 11.64 -3.00
CA GLY A 77 -12.07 12.60 -3.11
C GLY A 77 -12.24 13.27 -4.49
N GLN A 78 -11.48 12.86 -5.51
CA GLN A 78 -11.58 13.38 -6.89
C GLN A 78 -11.72 12.22 -7.90
N PRO A 79 -12.18 12.47 -9.14
CA PRO A 79 -12.22 11.44 -10.17
C PRO A 79 -10.85 10.80 -10.41
N CYS A 80 -10.80 9.50 -10.69
CA CYS A 80 -9.55 8.83 -11.05
C CYS A 80 -8.94 9.48 -12.31
N TRP A 81 -7.61 9.58 -12.38
CA TRP A 81 -6.94 10.37 -13.44
C TRP A 81 -7.33 9.95 -14.86
N TYR A 82 -7.45 8.64 -15.12
CA TYR A 82 -7.85 8.12 -16.42
C TYR A 82 -9.30 8.47 -16.81
N GLN A 83 -10.17 8.78 -15.85
CA GLN A 83 -11.51 9.31 -16.12
C GLN A 83 -11.46 10.75 -16.65
N VAL A 84 -10.40 11.50 -16.32
CA VAL A 84 -10.21 12.90 -16.74
C VAL A 84 -9.48 12.98 -18.08
N VAL A 85 -8.43 12.17 -18.27
CA VAL A 85 -7.53 12.26 -19.43
C VAL A 85 -7.60 11.08 -20.40
N GLY A 86 -8.47 10.11 -20.13
CA GLY A 86 -8.53 8.86 -20.88
C GLY A 86 -7.24 8.05 -20.76
N MET A 87 -6.95 7.25 -21.80
CA MET A 87 -5.82 6.32 -21.80
C MET A 87 -4.44 6.98 -21.94
N VAL A 88 -4.38 8.33 -22.06
CA VAL A 88 -3.12 9.06 -21.89
C VAL A 88 -2.52 8.80 -20.50
N ALA A 89 -3.37 8.48 -19.53
CA ALA A 89 -2.98 8.05 -18.18
C ALA A 89 -1.94 6.90 -18.18
N VAL A 90 -1.94 6.02 -19.19
CA VAL A 90 -0.94 4.94 -19.32
C VAL A 90 0.47 5.49 -19.56
N ASN A 91 0.62 6.52 -20.41
CA ASN A 91 1.92 7.16 -20.60
C ASN A 91 2.31 8.00 -19.38
N ASP A 92 1.31 8.59 -18.72
CA ASP A 92 1.51 9.43 -17.55
C ASP A 92 2.09 8.66 -16.35
N THR A 93 1.77 7.37 -16.17
CA THR A 93 2.43 6.53 -15.15
C THR A 93 3.93 6.38 -15.43
N GLY A 94 4.32 6.11 -16.68
CA GLY A 94 5.72 6.01 -17.10
C GLY A 94 6.48 7.34 -16.95
N CYS A 95 5.79 8.47 -17.15
CA CYS A 95 6.37 9.79 -16.93
C CYS A 95 6.63 10.07 -15.43
N ILE A 96 5.71 9.67 -14.53
CA ILE A 96 5.94 9.76 -13.08
C ILE A 96 7.10 8.85 -12.67
N GLU A 97 7.13 7.61 -13.16
CA GLU A 97 8.21 6.66 -12.88
C GLU A 97 9.57 7.21 -13.30
N ALA A 98 9.70 7.69 -14.54
CA ALA A 98 10.93 8.27 -15.06
C ALA A 98 11.40 9.48 -14.22
N ALA A 99 10.46 10.28 -13.71
CA ALA A 99 10.77 11.44 -12.89
C ALA A 99 11.34 11.07 -11.51
N ILE A 100 10.97 9.91 -10.94
CA ILE A 100 11.62 9.36 -9.73
C ILE A 100 13.12 9.22 -9.97
N TYR A 101 13.52 8.51 -11.03
CA TYR A 101 14.93 8.28 -11.33
C TYR A 101 15.67 9.56 -11.75
N PHE A 102 14.96 10.51 -12.37
CA PHE A 102 15.53 11.83 -12.64
C PHE A 102 15.86 12.57 -11.34
N LEU A 103 14.96 12.57 -10.35
CA LEU A 103 15.20 13.18 -9.04
C LEU A 103 16.31 12.46 -8.28
N LEU A 104 16.27 11.12 -8.24
CA LEU A 104 17.30 10.33 -7.58
C LEU A 104 18.69 10.66 -8.13
N ARG A 105 18.83 10.65 -9.46
CA ARG A 105 20.08 11.01 -10.14
C ARG A 105 20.48 12.47 -9.88
N LYS A 106 19.54 13.41 -9.91
CA LYS A 106 19.83 14.84 -9.75
C LYS A 106 20.40 15.16 -8.36
N TYR A 107 19.85 14.53 -7.31
CA TYR A 107 20.16 14.90 -5.92
C TYR A 107 21.11 13.92 -5.21
N PHE A 108 21.28 12.70 -5.71
CA PHE A 108 22.02 11.66 -4.99
C PHE A 108 23.08 10.94 -5.82
N ARG A 109 23.27 11.21 -7.12
CA ARG A 109 24.26 10.47 -7.95
C ARG A 109 25.70 10.44 -7.42
N SER A 110 26.08 11.40 -6.57
CA SER A 110 27.42 11.48 -5.95
C SER A 110 27.51 10.75 -4.61
N GLU A 111 26.38 10.29 -4.06
CA GLU A 111 26.34 9.55 -2.81
C GLU A 111 26.83 8.12 -3.03
N PRO A 112 27.62 7.55 -2.11
CA PRO A 112 28.14 6.20 -2.25
C PRO A 112 27.03 5.13 -2.25
N TRP A 113 25.88 5.43 -1.63
CA TRP A 113 24.71 4.56 -1.53
C TRP A 113 23.66 4.76 -2.64
N TYR A 114 23.95 5.61 -3.63
CA TYR A 114 23.01 5.93 -4.72
C TYR A 114 22.48 4.69 -5.44
N ILE A 115 23.37 3.76 -5.77
CA ILE A 115 23.01 2.53 -6.48
C ILE A 115 22.09 1.67 -5.62
N ASP A 116 22.37 1.50 -4.32
CA ASP A 116 21.51 0.73 -3.43
C ASP A 116 20.08 1.29 -3.38
N VAL A 117 19.92 2.63 -3.36
CA VAL A 117 18.60 3.26 -3.38
C VAL A 117 17.90 3.03 -4.72
N VAL A 118 18.61 3.16 -5.85
CA VAL A 118 18.04 2.85 -7.17
C VAL A 118 17.59 1.39 -7.25
N GLU A 119 18.39 0.46 -6.74
CA GLU A 119 18.05 -0.97 -6.65
C GLU A 119 16.83 -1.20 -5.76
N HIS A 120 16.74 -0.56 -4.59
CA HIS A 120 15.56 -0.64 -3.73
C HIS A 120 14.28 -0.19 -4.45
N PHE A 121 14.33 0.90 -5.21
CA PHE A 121 13.19 1.36 -6.01
C PHE A 121 12.82 0.35 -7.10
N LEU A 122 13.80 -0.12 -7.89
CA LEU A 122 13.57 -1.07 -8.99
C LEU A 122 13.03 -2.42 -8.48
N GLU A 123 13.63 -2.98 -7.44
CA GLU A 123 13.14 -4.23 -6.84
C GLU A 123 11.74 -4.08 -6.27
N THR A 124 11.46 -2.96 -5.60
CA THR A 124 10.14 -2.68 -5.05
C THR A 124 9.11 -2.54 -6.17
N THR A 125 9.43 -1.82 -7.25
CA THR A 125 8.57 -1.73 -8.43
C THR A 125 8.25 -3.13 -8.96
N PHE A 126 9.27 -3.97 -9.16
CA PHE A 126 9.07 -5.33 -9.66
C PHE A 126 8.19 -6.16 -8.72
N LYS A 127 8.47 -6.14 -7.41
CA LYS A 127 7.67 -6.86 -6.41
C LYS A 127 6.21 -6.40 -6.41
N THR A 128 5.96 -5.09 -6.50
CA THR A 128 4.61 -4.54 -6.56
C THR A 128 3.88 -4.93 -7.85
N CYS A 129 4.54 -4.89 -9.01
CA CYS A 129 3.97 -5.39 -10.26
C CYS A 129 3.64 -6.89 -10.20
N MET A 130 4.51 -7.71 -9.59
CA MET A 130 4.24 -9.13 -9.39
C MET A 130 3.07 -9.36 -8.43
N GLY A 131 2.96 -8.58 -7.35
CA GLY A 131 1.81 -8.60 -6.46
C GLY A 131 0.51 -8.24 -7.16
N GLN A 132 0.53 -7.21 -8.01
CA GLN A 132 -0.61 -6.84 -8.87
C GLN A 132 -0.98 -7.97 -9.83
N MET A 133 0.00 -8.65 -10.42
CA MET A 133 -0.26 -9.79 -11.29
C MET A 133 -0.96 -10.93 -10.52
N VAL A 134 -0.54 -11.23 -9.29
CA VAL A 134 -1.23 -12.21 -8.45
C VAL A 134 -2.66 -11.78 -8.15
N ASP A 135 -2.90 -10.51 -7.85
CA ASP A 135 -4.25 -9.95 -7.65
C ASP A 135 -5.16 -10.20 -8.87
N LEU A 136 -4.75 -9.71 -10.03
CA LEU A 136 -5.51 -9.79 -11.29
C LEU A 136 -5.74 -11.24 -11.75
N MET A 137 -4.74 -12.11 -11.59
CA MET A 137 -4.89 -13.53 -11.98
C MET A 137 -5.78 -14.32 -11.02
N THR A 138 -5.87 -13.92 -9.74
CA THR A 138 -6.73 -14.59 -8.75
C THR A 138 -8.20 -14.21 -8.93
N ALA A 139 -8.43 -12.96 -9.35
CA ALA A 139 -9.74 -12.32 -9.36
C ALA A 139 -10.03 -11.67 -10.72
N PRO A 140 -10.11 -12.42 -11.83
CA PRO A 140 -10.47 -11.83 -13.12
C PRO A 140 -11.90 -11.28 -13.08
N GLU A 141 -12.12 -10.07 -13.60
CA GLU A 141 -13.44 -9.40 -13.54
C GLU A 141 -14.56 -10.22 -14.20
N ASP A 142 -14.26 -10.87 -15.33
CA ASP A 142 -15.25 -11.57 -16.14
C ASP A 142 -15.57 -12.99 -15.65
N ARG A 143 -14.87 -13.48 -14.62
CA ARG A 143 -15.01 -14.86 -14.15
C ARG A 143 -14.79 -14.99 -12.64
N LEU A 144 -15.88 -15.21 -11.92
CA LEU A 144 -15.83 -15.67 -10.54
C LEU A 144 -15.31 -17.11 -10.49
N ASP A 145 -14.20 -17.32 -9.80
CA ASP A 145 -13.66 -18.64 -9.47
C ASP A 145 -13.18 -18.64 -8.01
N ILE A 146 -14.14 -18.77 -7.10
CA ILE A 146 -13.90 -18.78 -5.64
C ILE A 146 -12.91 -19.89 -5.22
N SER A 147 -12.72 -20.93 -6.03
CA SER A 147 -11.72 -21.97 -5.74
C SER A 147 -10.27 -21.44 -5.76
N GLN A 148 -10.04 -20.30 -6.40
CA GLN A 148 -8.74 -19.62 -6.41
C GLN A 148 -8.53 -18.74 -5.17
N PHE A 149 -9.55 -18.50 -4.34
CA PHE A 149 -9.41 -17.68 -3.15
C PHE A 149 -8.77 -18.50 -2.03
N SER A 150 -7.67 -17.97 -1.50
CA SER A 150 -7.04 -18.51 -0.31
C SER A 150 -6.35 -17.40 0.47
N LEU A 151 -6.27 -17.56 1.80
CA LEU A 151 -5.49 -16.66 2.66
C LEU A 151 -4.01 -16.66 2.28
N GLU A 152 -3.49 -17.76 1.73
CA GLU A 152 -2.10 -17.83 1.24
C GLU A 152 -1.90 -16.91 0.03
N ARG A 153 -2.77 -16.99 -0.97
CA ARG A 153 -2.71 -16.11 -2.15
C ARG A 153 -2.97 -14.66 -1.79
N HIS A 154 -3.95 -14.40 -0.92
CA HIS A 154 -4.21 -13.07 -0.37
C HIS A 154 -2.94 -12.52 0.28
N ARG A 155 -2.32 -13.28 1.20
CA ARG A 155 -1.07 -12.87 1.86
C ARG A 155 0.06 -12.57 0.88
N ILE A 156 0.26 -13.39 -0.15
CA ILE A 156 1.26 -13.13 -1.20
C ILE A 156 0.94 -11.83 -1.92
N THR A 157 -0.31 -11.64 -2.38
CA THR A 157 -0.76 -10.39 -3.01
C THR A 157 -0.47 -9.20 -2.11
N VAL A 158 -0.91 -9.24 -0.86
CA VAL A 158 -0.73 -8.16 0.10
C VAL A 158 0.73 -7.81 0.34
N ILE A 159 1.58 -8.82 0.61
CA ILE A 159 2.99 -8.58 0.88
C ILE A 159 3.67 -7.93 -0.33
N TYR A 160 3.42 -8.45 -1.54
CA TYR A 160 4.07 -7.99 -2.76
C TYR A 160 3.49 -6.67 -3.27
N LYS A 161 2.16 -6.57 -3.38
CA LYS A 161 1.43 -5.39 -3.88
C LYS A 161 1.55 -4.22 -2.91
N THR A 162 1.49 -4.46 -1.59
CA THR A 162 1.35 -3.38 -0.59
C THR A 162 2.55 -3.25 0.34
N SER A 163 3.01 -4.32 0.98
CA SER A 163 3.95 -4.20 2.11
C SER A 163 5.32 -3.63 1.73
N TRP A 164 5.88 -4.05 0.58
CA TRP A 164 7.22 -3.61 0.15
C TRP A 164 7.31 -2.11 -0.06
N TYR A 165 6.44 -1.54 -0.90
CA TYR A 165 6.51 -0.10 -1.23
C TYR A 165 5.96 0.80 -0.13
N SER A 166 5.00 0.29 0.68
CA SER A 166 4.32 1.10 1.68
C SER A 166 5.04 1.20 3.01
N PHE A 167 5.80 0.16 3.38
CA PHE A 167 6.41 0.07 4.70
C PHE A 167 7.90 -0.13 4.63
N TYR A 168 8.37 -1.12 3.86
CA TYR A 168 9.80 -1.43 3.78
C TYR A 168 10.60 -0.35 3.06
N LEU A 169 10.19 0.04 1.84
CA LEU A 169 10.94 0.97 1.00
C LEU A 169 11.24 2.31 1.69
N PRO A 170 10.29 3.00 2.36
CA PRO A 170 10.59 4.23 3.10
C PRO A 170 11.73 4.07 4.11
N VAL A 171 11.71 2.98 4.88
CA VAL A 171 12.71 2.70 5.94
C VAL A 171 14.04 2.31 5.32
N ALA A 172 14.04 1.49 4.27
CA ALA A 172 15.26 1.10 3.56
C ALA A 172 15.96 2.31 2.94
N CYS A 173 15.20 3.21 2.30
CA CYS A 173 15.71 4.47 1.76
C CYS A 173 16.30 5.37 2.85
N ALA A 174 15.61 5.53 3.98
CA ALA A 174 16.11 6.32 5.11
C ALA A 174 17.36 5.70 5.76
N ALA A 175 17.42 4.37 5.88
CA ALA A 175 18.59 3.67 6.41
C ALA A 175 19.84 3.91 5.53
N ARG A 176 19.70 3.79 4.20
CA ARG A 176 20.77 4.11 3.25
C ARG A 176 21.20 5.57 3.34
N PHE A 177 20.24 6.49 3.45
CA PHE A 177 20.51 7.91 3.65
C PHE A 177 21.36 8.18 4.91
N CYS A 178 21.12 7.42 5.98
CA CYS A 178 21.90 7.47 7.22
C CYS A 178 23.23 6.68 7.18
N GLY A 179 23.62 6.13 6.04
CA GLY A 179 24.87 5.38 5.86
C GLY A 179 24.83 3.94 6.39
N ILE A 180 23.65 3.40 6.68
CA ILE A 180 23.50 2.00 7.14
C ILE A 180 23.67 1.04 5.96
N VAL A 181 24.60 0.11 6.08
CA VAL A 181 24.94 -0.86 5.01
C VAL A 181 24.83 -2.32 5.43
N ASP A 182 24.65 -2.62 6.73
CA ASP A 182 24.57 -4.00 7.22
C ASP A 182 23.30 -4.70 6.71
N PRO A 183 23.42 -5.80 5.93
CA PRO A 183 22.27 -6.58 5.46
C PRO A 183 21.37 -7.11 6.58
N SER A 184 21.91 -7.31 7.79
CA SER A 184 21.12 -7.78 8.94
C SER A 184 20.06 -6.76 9.36
N THR A 185 20.37 -5.47 9.22
CA THR A 185 19.46 -4.36 9.52
C THR A 185 18.27 -4.34 8.55
N TYR A 186 18.50 -4.58 7.26
CA TYR A 186 17.43 -4.68 6.26
C TYR A 186 16.56 -5.93 6.46
N SER A 187 17.18 -7.05 6.86
CA SER A 187 16.45 -8.29 7.17
C SER A 187 15.55 -8.12 8.40
N LEU A 188 16.04 -7.42 9.43
CA LEU A 188 15.24 -7.03 10.59
C LEU A 188 14.09 -6.09 10.19
N ALA A 189 14.35 -5.10 9.33
CA ALA A 189 13.30 -4.22 8.85
C ALA A 189 12.19 -5.00 8.12
N GLN A 190 12.56 -5.96 7.26
CA GLN A 190 11.59 -6.80 6.55
C GLN A 190 10.75 -7.67 7.50
N SER A 191 11.37 -8.29 8.51
CA SER A 191 10.67 -9.18 9.44
C SER A 191 9.57 -8.47 10.26
N ILE A 192 9.61 -7.14 10.33
CA ILE A 192 8.64 -6.32 11.07
C ILE A 192 7.70 -5.57 10.11
N LEU A 193 8.24 -4.94 9.07
CA LEU A 193 7.49 -4.07 8.16
C LEU A 193 6.61 -4.86 7.19
N LEU A 194 6.99 -6.08 6.82
CA LEU A 194 6.14 -6.91 5.95
C LEU A 194 4.88 -7.41 6.67
N PRO A 195 4.94 -7.94 7.91
CA PRO A 195 3.74 -8.25 8.70
C PRO A 195 2.90 -7.02 9.04
N LEU A 196 3.54 -5.87 9.30
CA LEU A 196 2.83 -4.62 9.53
C LEU A 196 2.04 -4.19 8.29
N GLY A 197 2.63 -4.33 7.10
CA GLY A 197 1.91 -4.10 5.85
C GLY A 197 0.80 -5.10 5.57
N GLU A 198 0.97 -6.36 6.01
CA GLU A 198 -0.09 -7.37 5.97
C GLU A 198 -1.31 -6.93 6.81
N TYR A 199 -1.05 -6.52 8.04
CA TYR A 199 -2.09 -5.96 8.92
C TYR A 199 -2.77 -4.73 8.29
N PHE A 200 -1.99 -3.80 7.72
CA PHE A 200 -2.51 -2.60 7.08
C PHE A 200 -3.50 -2.93 5.94
N GLN A 201 -3.20 -3.92 5.10
CA GLN A 201 -4.07 -4.29 4.00
C GLN A 201 -5.31 -5.07 4.47
N VAL A 202 -5.19 -5.96 5.46
CA VAL A 202 -6.37 -6.62 6.04
C VAL A 202 -7.35 -5.58 6.63
N GLN A 203 -6.82 -4.52 7.21
CA GLN A 203 -7.62 -3.38 7.66
C GLN A 203 -8.22 -2.60 6.48
N ASP A 204 -7.50 -2.45 5.37
CA ASP A 204 -8.02 -1.81 4.15
C ASP A 204 -9.20 -2.61 3.57
N ASP A 205 -9.07 -3.93 3.45
CA ASP A 205 -10.12 -4.85 3.02
C ASP A 205 -11.37 -4.77 3.94
N PHE A 206 -11.15 -4.65 5.25
CA PHE A 206 -12.25 -4.47 6.22
C PHE A 206 -12.95 -3.12 6.02
N LEU A 207 -12.18 -2.04 5.90
CA LEU A 207 -12.74 -0.70 5.69
C LEU A 207 -13.43 -0.58 4.32
N ASP A 208 -12.96 -1.26 3.29
CA ASP A 208 -13.61 -1.28 1.97
C ASP A 208 -15.05 -1.83 2.07
N ALA A 209 -15.27 -2.88 2.86
CA ALA A 209 -16.60 -3.45 3.06
C ALA A 209 -17.49 -2.64 4.02
N TYR A 210 -16.93 -2.07 5.09
CA TYR A 210 -17.72 -1.56 6.23
C TYR A 210 -17.64 -0.04 6.47
N ALA A 211 -16.63 0.66 5.95
CA ALA A 211 -16.48 2.10 6.18
C ALA A 211 -17.41 2.91 5.26
N HIS A 212 -17.82 4.09 5.74
CA HIS A 212 -18.55 5.04 4.91
C HIS A 212 -17.62 5.65 3.85
N PRO A 213 -18.07 5.89 2.60
CA PRO A 213 -17.23 6.46 1.54
C PRO A 213 -16.54 7.77 1.90
N ASP A 214 -17.22 8.65 2.65
CA ASP A 214 -16.63 9.92 3.11
C ASP A 214 -15.44 9.73 4.06
N VAL A 215 -15.43 8.62 4.81
CA VAL A 215 -14.35 8.27 5.72
C VAL A 215 -13.20 7.60 4.96
N LEU A 216 -13.52 6.70 4.03
CA LEU A 216 -12.55 5.97 3.22
C LEU A 216 -11.90 6.83 2.12
N GLY A 217 -12.59 7.90 1.69
CA GLY A 217 -12.18 8.77 0.58
C GLY A 217 -12.34 8.13 -0.81
N LYS A 218 -12.95 6.94 -0.87
CA LYS A 218 -13.38 6.20 -2.07
C LYS A 218 -14.64 5.39 -1.73
N ILE A 219 -15.37 4.99 -2.77
CA ILE A 219 -16.41 3.96 -2.63
C ILE A 219 -15.71 2.60 -2.57
N GLY A 220 -16.05 1.77 -1.59
CA GLY A 220 -15.53 0.40 -1.51
C GLY A 220 -16.15 -0.48 -2.60
N THR A 221 -15.32 -1.21 -3.34
CA THR A 221 -15.73 -1.97 -4.52
C THR A 221 -15.29 -3.43 -4.49
N ASP A 222 -14.55 -3.88 -3.47
CA ASP A 222 -13.89 -5.19 -3.46
C ASP A 222 -14.85 -6.37 -3.71
N ILE A 223 -16.04 -6.33 -3.12
CA ILE A 223 -17.08 -7.35 -3.31
C ILE A 223 -17.58 -7.37 -4.75
N ARG A 224 -17.75 -6.20 -5.36
CA ARG A 224 -18.27 -6.04 -6.74
C ARG A 224 -17.20 -6.38 -7.78
N ASP A 225 -15.94 -6.11 -7.46
CA ASP A 225 -14.79 -6.29 -8.35
C ASP A 225 -14.13 -7.66 -8.17
N ASN A 226 -14.83 -8.60 -7.52
CA ASN A 226 -14.40 -9.99 -7.37
C ASN A 226 -13.06 -10.13 -6.61
N LYS A 227 -12.70 -9.18 -5.73
CA LYS A 227 -11.39 -9.16 -5.08
C LYS A 227 -11.23 -10.29 -4.06
N ASN A 228 -10.05 -10.91 -4.05
CA ASN A 228 -9.64 -11.93 -3.09
C ASN A 228 -9.26 -11.28 -1.75
N THR A 229 -10.24 -10.81 -0.98
CA THR A 229 -10.02 -10.10 0.29
C THR A 229 -9.89 -11.02 1.49
N TRP A 230 -9.41 -10.49 2.61
CA TRP A 230 -9.42 -11.21 3.89
C TRP A 230 -10.84 -11.65 4.30
N LEU A 231 -11.84 -10.80 4.06
CA LEU A 231 -13.23 -11.05 4.46
C LEU A 231 -13.84 -12.26 3.76
N ILE A 232 -13.71 -12.36 2.42
CA ILE A 232 -14.28 -13.49 1.68
C ILE A 232 -13.59 -14.80 2.07
N ASN A 233 -12.26 -14.77 2.25
CA ASN A 233 -11.50 -15.93 2.71
C ASN A 233 -11.95 -16.40 4.09
N LYS A 234 -12.17 -15.47 5.02
CA LYS A 234 -12.69 -15.81 6.36
C LYS A 234 -14.12 -16.31 6.31
N ALA A 235 -14.98 -15.74 5.47
CA ALA A 235 -16.34 -16.23 5.29
C ALA A 235 -16.33 -17.68 4.78
N LEU A 236 -15.54 -17.97 3.75
CA LEU A 236 -15.44 -19.30 3.14
C LEU A 236 -14.91 -20.37 4.10
N GLU A 237 -14.04 -19.99 5.05
CA GLU A 237 -13.50 -20.89 6.08
C GLU A 237 -14.58 -21.40 7.06
N ILE A 238 -15.62 -20.60 7.35
CA ILE A 238 -16.56 -20.86 8.45
C ILE A 238 -18.03 -20.93 8.03
N CYS A 239 -18.34 -20.64 6.77
CA CYS A 239 -19.71 -20.61 6.28
C CYS A 239 -20.36 -22.01 6.22
N SER A 240 -21.69 -22.05 6.35
CA SER A 240 -22.49 -23.23 6.04
C SER A 240 -22.57 -23.46 4.51
N PRO A 241 -23.00 -24.66 4.05
CA PRO A 241 -23.22 -24.89 2.63
C PRO A 241 -24.19 -23.90 1.96
N ASP A 242 -25.24 -23.48 2.66
CA ASP A 242 -26.22 -22.51 2.14
C ASP A 242 -25.63 -21.10 2.04
N GLN A 243 -24.87 -20.68 3.05
CA GLN A 243 -24.14 -19.40 3.03
C GLN A 243 -23.09 -19.40 1.91
N ARG A 244 -22.40 -20.53 1.69
CA ARG A 244 -21.44 -20.68 0.60
C ARG A 244 -22.10 -20.52 -0.77
N ALA A 245 -23.22 -21.20 -1.00
CA ALA A 245 -23.98 -21.07 -2.24
C ALA A 245 -24.44 -19.62 -2.48
N LEU A 246 -24.83 -18.91 -1.41
CA LEU A 246 -25.19 -17.49 -1.49
C LEU A 246 -23.99 -16.62 -1.87
N LEU A 247 -22.83 -16.83 -1.25
CA LEU A 247 -21.59 -16.12 -1.60
C LEU A 247 -21.21 -16.38 -3.07
N GLU A 248 -21.23 -17.63 -3.52
CA GLU A 248 -20.92 -18.01 -4.91
C GLU A 248 -21.90 -17.40 -5.92
N ALA A 249 -23.16 -17.20 -5.57
CA ALA A 249 -24.14 -16.57 -6.45
C ALA A 249 -23.98 -15.04 -6.53
N ASN A 250 -23.52 -14.39 -5.46
CA ASN A 250 -23.61 -12.93 -5.30
C ASN A 250 -22.27 -12.18 -5.31
N TYR A 251 -21.15 -12.84 -5.03
CA TYR A 251 -19.83 -12.20 -5.04
C TYR A 251 -19.38 -11.86 -6.47
N GLY A 252 -18.62 -10.78 -6.64
CA GLY A 252 -18.13 -10.32 -7.95
C GLY A 252 -19.24 -9.85 -8.89
N ARG A 253 -20.39 -9.41 -8.35
CA ARG A 253 -21.51 -8.89 -9.14
C ARG A 253 -21.59 -7.38 -8.99
N LYS A 254 -21.66 -6.67 -10.11
CA LYS A 254 -21.91 -5.21 -10.17
C LYS A 254 -23.40 -4.89 -9.89
N ASP A 255 -23.97 -5.50 -8.84
CA ASP A 255 -25.35 -5.38 -8.37
C ASP A 255 -25.36 -5.01 -6.87
N PRO A 256 -25.92 -3.84 -6.48
CA PRO A 256 -26.01 -3.43 -5.08
C PRO A 256 -26.75 -4.43 -4.17
N GLU A 257 -27.76 -5.13 -4.68
CA GLU A 257 -28.49 -6.10 -3.87
C GLU A 257 -27.65 -7.35 -3.60
N ALA A 258 -26.87 -7.80 -4.61
CA ALA A 258 -25.92 -8.88 -4.44
C ALA A 258 -24.84 -8.55 -3.41
N GLU A 259 -24.28 -7.33 -3.47
CA GLU A 259 -23.34 -6.83 -2.46
C GLU A 259 -23.95 -6.83 -1.05
N ALA A 260 -25.20 -6.34 -0.91
CA ALA A 260 -25.91 -6.34 0.37
C ALA A 260 -26.13 -7.76 0.91
N ARG A 261 -26.43 -8.75 0.05
CA ARG A 261 -26.55 -10.16 0.44
C ARG A 261 -25.23 -10.75 0.92
N VAL A 262 -24.11 -10.42 0.26
CA VAL A 262 -22.76 -10.82 0.74
C VAL A 262 -22.47 -10.21 2.11
N LYS A 263 -22.72 -8.91 2.30
CA LYS A 263 -22.53 -8.22 3.58
C LYS A 263 -23.39 -8.83 4.70
N ALA A 264 -24.64 -9.19 4.41
CA ALA A 264 -25.50 -9.88 5.37
C ALA A 264 -24.94 -11.25 5.79
N VAL A 265 -24.31 -12.00 4.88
CA VAL A 265 -23.59 -13.23 5.25
C VAL A 265 -22.40 -12.91 6.14
N TYR A 266 -21.60 -11.89 5.82
CA TYR A 266 -20.48 -11.47 6.66
C TYR A 266 -20.92 -11.08 8.07
N ASP A 267 -22.02 -10.34 8.20
CA ASP A 267 -22.61 -9.97 9.50
C ASP A 267 -23.09 -11.20 10.27
N SER A 268 -23.75 -12.16 9.60
CA SER A 268 -24.22 -13.40 10.22
C SER A 268 -23.09 -14.31 10.73
N LEU A 269 -21.89 -14.14 10.20
CA LEU A 269 -20.66 -14.86 10.57
C LEU A 269 -19.80 -14.11 11.59
N ASP A 270 -20.28 -12.94 12.05
CA ASP A 270 -19.60 -12.05 12.99
C ASP A 270 -18.18 -11.66 12.51
N LEU A 271 -18.02 -11.45 11.19
CA LEU A 271 -16.73 -11.05 10.63
C LEU A 271 -16.18 -9.74 11.25
N PRO A 272 -16.99 -8.74 11.64
CA PRO A 272 -16.49 -7.57 12.36
C PRO A 272 -15.78 -7.89 13.68
N GLU A 273 -16.32 -8.77 14.53
CA GLU A 273 -15.63 -9.14 15.77
C GLU A 273 -14.39 -9.99 15.49
N ARG A 274 -14.44 -10.88 14.49
CA ARG A 274 -13.28 -11.66 14.05
C ARG A 274 -12.15 -10.79 13.53
N TYR A 275 -12.47 -9.72 12.81
CA TYR A 275 -11.50 -8.72 12.39
C TYR A 275 -10.88 -8.03 13.61
N ARG A 276 -11.69 -7.61 14.60
CA ARG A 276 -11.15 -7.00 15.84
C ARG A 276 -10.24 -7.96 16.61
N GLU A 277 -10.56 -9.24 16.64
CA GLU A 277 -9.68 -10.26 17.24
C GLU A 277 -8.38 -10.44 16.45
N TYR A 278 -8.45 -10.47 15.12
CA TYR A 278 -7.27 -10.46 14.25
C TYR A 278 -6.40 -9.21 14.51
N GLU A 279 -6.99 -8.02 14.53
CA GLU A 279 -6.31 -6.75 14.77
C GLU A 279 -5.58 -6.74 16.12
N ARG A 280 -6.23 -7.19 17.20
CA ARG A 280 -5.60 -7.32 18.53
C ARG A 280 -4.37 -8.24 18.48
N ARG A 281 -4.48 -9.40 17.79
CA ARG A 281 -3.39 -10.36 17.66
C ARG A 281 -2.25 -9.84 16.79
N ALA A 282 -2.57 -9.23 15.64
CA ALA A 282 -1.58 -8.64 14.74
C ALA A 282 -0.82 -7.51 15.44
N HIS A 283 -1.52 -6.62 16.13
CA HIS A 283 -0.89 -5.58 16.94
C HIS A 283 0.03 -6.14 18.02
N ALA A 284 -0.43 -7.11 18.83
CA ALA A 284 0.38 -7.73 19.86
C ALA A 284 1.64 -8.42 19.29
N HIS A 285 1.50 -9.10 18.14
CA HIS A 285 2.61 -9.73 17.45
C HIS A 285 3.65 -8.70 16.99
N ILE A 286 3.23 -7.63 16.31
CA ILE A 286 4.12 -6.56 15.83
C ILE A 286 4.82 -5.88 17.01
N VAL A 287 4.11 -5.55 18.09
CA VAL A 287 4.70 -4.98 19.31
C VAL A 287 5.74 -5.94 19.91
N GLY A 288 5.45 -7.25 19.93
CA GLY A 288 6.40 -8.27 20.37
C GLY A 288 7.69 -8.28 19.54
N LEU A 289 7.57 -8.20 18.21
CA LEU A 289 8.73 -8.12 17.32
C LEU A 289 9.56 -6.85 17.58
N VAL A 290 8.90 -5.71 17.73
CA VAL A 290 9.55 -4.42 17.97
C VAL A 290 10.25 -4.37 19.32
N ASN A 291 9.64 -4.92 20.38
CA ASN A 291 10.26 -5.03 21.70
C ASN A 291 11.45 -5.99 21.74
N GLY A 292 11.56 -6.89 20.77
CA GLY A 292 12.70 -7.79 20.61
C GLY A 292 13.93 -7.14 19.97
N ILE A 293 13.82 -5.90 19.47
CA ILE A 293 14.94 -5.19 18.83
C ILE A 293 15.97 -4.78 19.89
N PRO A 294 17.28 -5.05 19.68
CA PRO A 294 18.32 -4.57 20.58
C PRO A 294 18.38 -3.03 20.62
N ASN A 295 18.46 -2.45 21.82
CA ASN A 295 18.60 -1.00 22.01
C ASN A 295 19.90 -0.39 21.41
N THR A 296 20.86 -1.25 21.04
CA THR A 296 22.15 -0.88 20.44
C THR A 296 22.15 -1.03 18.91
N GLY A 297 21.05 -1.46 18.29
CA GLY A 297 20.94 -1.65 16.85
C GLY A 297 20.89 -0.34 16.06
N GLU A 298 21.23 -0.42 14.77
CA GLU A 298 21.21 0.72 13.84
C GLU A 298 19.78 1.23 13.59
N LEU A 299 18.81 0.31 13.50
CA LEU A 299 17.38 0.66 13.47
C LEU A 299 16.78 0.61 14.86
N ARG A 300 16.11 1.70 15.22
CA ARG A 300 15.52 1.87 16.54
C ARG A 300 14.06 1.39 16.58
N PRO A 301 13.57 0.85 17.72
CA PRO A 301 12.15 0.49 17.89
C PRO A 301 11.17 1.61 17.52
N GLU A 302 11.55 2.87 17.77
CA GLU A 302 10.74 4.04 17.49
C GLU A 302 10.37 4.19 16.01
N VAL A 303 11.20 3.71 15.08
CA VAL A 303 10.90 3.71 13.64
C VAL A 303 9.63 2.91 13.39
N PHE A 304 9.54 1.69 13.92
CA PHE A 304 8.41 0.80 13.71
C PHE A 304 7.17 1.24 14.49
N MET A 305 7.35 1.76 15.71
CA MET A 305 6.24 2.31 16.51
C MET A 305 5.63 3.57 15.88
N ALA A 306 6.40 4.35 15.12
CA ALA A 306 5.85 5.49 14.37
C ALA A 306 4.84 5.04 13.31
N PHE A 307 5.12 3.95 12.57
CA PHE A 307 4.14 3.35 11.66
C PHE A 307 2.93 2.78 12.40
N LEU A 308 3.18 1.97 13.43
CA LEU A 308 2.10 1.28 14.14
C LEU A 308 1.10 2.28 14.76
N ARG A 309 1.57 3.40 15.32
CA ARG A 309 0.71 4.48 15.84
C ARG A 309 -0.17 5.13 14.79
N LYS A 310 0.26 5.19 13.53
CA LYS A 310 -0.51 5.77 12.42
C LYS A 310 -1.57 4.80 11.85
N ILE A 311 -1.46 3.51 12.15
CA ILE A 311 -2.27 2.44 11.51
C ILE A 311 -3.22 1.78 12.50
N PHE A 312 -2.76 1.53 13.72
CA PHE A 312 -3.55 0.83 14.72
C PHE A 312 -4.82 1.62 15.06
N GLY A 313 -5.97 0.97 14.90
CA GLY A 313 -7.27 1.59 15.14
C GLY A 313 -7.61 2.74 14.21
N ARG A 314 -6.95 2.86 13.04
CA ARG A 314 -7.33 3.88 12.05
C ARG A 314 -8.75 3.61 11.58
N THR A 315 -9.53 4.69 11.52
CA THR A 315 -10.90 4.67 10.98
C THR A 315 -10.94 5.10 9.52
N MET A 316 -9.83 5.66 9.00
CA MET A 316 -9.64 6.18 7.64
C MET A 316 -8.26 5.83 7.14
#